data_AF-A0A158GCC3-F1
#
_entry.id   AF-A0A158GCC3-F1
#
_cell.length_a   1.000
_cell.length_b   1.000
_cell.length_c   1.000
_cell.angle_alpha   90.00
_cell.angle_beta   90.00
_cell.angle_gamma   90.00
#
_symmetry.space_group_name_H-M   'P 1'
#
loop_
_entity.id
_entity.type
_entity.pdbx_description
1 polymer ?
#
loop_
_entity_poly.entity_id
_entity_poly.type
_entity_poly.pdbx_seq_one_letter_code
_entity_poly.pdbx_strand_id
1 'polypeptide(L)'
;MEILSVIRDAGIAGAPLQYEWDVEVSRSITYPLEEEHPRLARAFELISDRAALALAMASAEWVAQRFEGIIDIGDALMRIEAGYAAVIDPRLATLPTPDEPFPDELQDAHGPLKLARMIITTAFEYMKDGEGVVDESLSMALLARHVCPQRKKYDAWLSAVLKGAAKHYPYVEDEPPEQQSPVPREFFDLTPDWTPAHATTELRAFLASLDPARNPYLIADEVLRAQRDPASVPPQKP
;
A
#
# COMPACT_ATOMS: atom_id res chain seq x y z
N MET A 1 9.11 -5.92 9.22
CA MET A 1 7.65 -5.76 9.29
C MET A 1 6.96 -7.09 9.56
N GLU A 2 6.08 -7.19 10.57
CA GLU A 2 5.24 -8.37 10.82
C GLU A 2 4.05 -8.41 9.86
N ILE A 3 3.48 -9.57 9.53
CA ILE A 3 2.31 -9.70 8.63
C ILE A 3 1.01 -9.21 9.29
N LEU A 4 0.15 -8.48 8.55
CA LEU A 4 -1.19 -8.12 9.01
C LEU A 4 -1.98 -9.38 9.41
N SER A 5 -2.71 -9.28 10.53
CA SER A 5 -3.54 -10.37 11.05
C SER A 5 -4.56 -10.86 10.04
N VAL A 6 -5.19 -9.94 9.30
CA VAL A 6 -6.18 -10.28 8.28
C VAL A 6 -5.61 -11.10 7.13
N ILE A 7 -4.34 -10.86 6.75
CA ILE A 7 -3.66 -11.61 5.68
C ILE A 7 -3.30 -13.01 6.19
N ARG A 8 -2.76 -13.09 7.42
CA ARG A 8 -2.45 -14.36 8.08
C ARG A 8 -3.70 -15.24 8.20
N ASP A 9 -4.81 -14.68 8.67
CA ASP A 9 -6.09 -15.39 8.85
C ASP A 9 -6.75 -15.73 7.50
N ALA A 10 -6.40 -15.02 6.43
CA ALA A 10 -6.81 -15.38 5.08
C ALA A 10 -6.18 -16.71 4.63
N GLY A 11 -4.95 -17.02 5.09
CA GLY A 11 -4.24 -18.25 4.78
C GLY A 11 -3.81 -18.33 3.31
N ILE A 12 -3.33 -17.21 2.75
CA ILE A 12 -3.03 -17.09 1.31
C ILE A 12 -1.57 -17.34 0.96
N ALA A 13 -0.68 -17.32 1.95
CA ALA A 13 0.75 -17.48 1.76
C ALA A 13 1.07 -18.85 1.15
N GLY A 14 1.90 -18.85 0.11
CA GLY A 14 2.34 -20.07 -0.57
C GLY A 14 1.24 -20.90 -1.25
N ALA A 15 0.00 -20.38 -1.35
CA ALA A 15 -1.09 -21.14 -1.97
C ALA A 15 -0.77 -21.48 -3.44
N PRO A 16 -1.25 -22.60 -4.00
CA PRO A 16 -1.03 -22.94 -5.41
C PRO A 16 -1.46 -21.81 -6.35
N LEU A 17 -0.65 -21.53 -7.38
CA LEU A 17 -0.99 -20.53 -8.40
C LEU A 17 -2.23 -21.01 -9.18
N GLN A 18 -3.30 -20.22 -9.15
CA GLN A 18 -4.62 -20.55 -9.72
C GLN A 18 -5.22 -19.35 -10.49
N TYR A 19 -4.36 -18.47 -11.01
CA TYR A 19 -4.75 -17.32 -11.80
C TYR A 19 -4.02 -17.35 -13.15
N GLU A 20 -4.64 -16.78 -14.16
CA GLU A 20 -3.99 -16.51 -15.45
C GLU A 20 -3.22 -15.21 -15.35
N TRP A 21 -2.06 -15.15 -16.00
CA TRP A 21 -1.28 -13.94 -16.10
C TRP A 21 -0.75 -13.83 -17.52
N ASP A 22 -0.86 -12.64 -18.08
CA ASP A 22 -0.34 -12.27 -19.39
C ASP A 22 -0.21 -10.74 -19.49
N VAL A 23 0.27 -10.25 -20.64
CA VAL A 23 0.43 -8.82 -20.90
C VAL A 23 -0.91 -8.08 -20.87
N GLU A 24 -1.99 -8.70 -21.34
CA GLU A 24 -3.32 -8.08 -21.39
C GLU A 24 -3.92 -7.96 -19.97
N VAL A 25 -3.74 -8.98 -19.13
CA VAL A 25 -4.09 -8.95 -17.71
C VAL A 25 -3.28 -7.89 -16.98
N SER A 26 -1.97 -7.81 -17.21
CA SER A 26 -1.14 -6.77 -16.61
C SER A 26 -1.61 -5.38 -17.05
N ARG A 27 -1.97 -5.22 -18.32
CA ARG A 27 -2.41 -3.94 -18.90
C ARG A 27 -3.76 -3.50 -18.35
N SER A 28 -4.73 -4.40 -18.22
CA SER A 28 -6.05 -4.09 -17.66
C SER A 28 -5.99 -3.69 -16.19
N ILE A 29 -5.02 -4.23 -15.44
CA ILE A 29 -4.75 -3.82 -14.06
C ILE A 29 -4.04 -2.47 -14.00
N THR A 30 -3.07 -2.21 -14.90
CA THR A 30 -2.28 -0.96 -14.91
C THR A 30 -3.12 0.23 -15.38
N TYR A 31 -4.04 0.01 -16.31
CA TYR A 31 -4.92 1.04 -16.86
C TYR A 31 -6.37 0.61 -16.69
N PRO A 32 -6.88 0.57 -15.45
CA PRO A 32 -8.23 0.12 -15.20
C PRO A 32 -9.20 1.12 -15.82
N LEU A 33 -10.13 0.63 -16.64
CA LEU A 33 -11.21 1.48 -17.12
C LEU A 33 -12.16 1.73 -15.95
N GLU A 34 -12.33 2.98 -15.52
CA GLU A 34 -13.26 3.34 -14.43
C GLU A 34 -14.66 2.74 -14.64
N GLU A 35 -15.11 2.68 -15.90
CA GLU A 35 -16.39 2.10 -16.31
C GLU A 35 -16.52 0.60 -16.00
N GLU A 36 -15.42 -0.14 -15.89
CA GLU A 36 -15.41 -1.56 -15.50
C GLU A 36 -15.57 -1.75 -13.98
N HIS A 37 -15.17 -0.73 -13.21
CA HIS A 37 -15.14 -0.77 -11.74
C HIS A 37 -15.73 0.48 -11.06
N PRO A 38 -16.91 0.99 -11.49
CA PRO A 38 -17.37 2.33 -11.11
C PRO A 38 -17.65 2.49 -9.62
N ARG A 39 -18.12 1.41 -8.97
CA ARG A 39 -18.36 1.40 -7.52
C ARG A 39 -17.08 1.43 -6.71
N LEU A 40 -16.01 0.81 -7.23
CA LEU A 40 -14.73 0.76 -6.56
C LEU A 40 -13.99 2.07 -6.76
N ALA A 41 -13.91 2.57 -8.00
CA ALA A 41 -13.38 3.90 -8.32
C ALA A 41 -14.04 4.98 -7.45
N ARG A 42 -15.39 5.02 -7.41
CA ARG A 42 -16.11 5.96 -6.55
C ARG A 42 -15.82 5.81 -5.06
N ALA A 43 -15.47 4.61 -4.58
CA ALA A 43 -15.11 4.43 -3.17
C ALA A 43 -13.71 4.97 -2.86
N PHE A 44 -12.78 4.88 -3.82
CA PHE A 44 -11.46 5.50 -3.72
C PHE A 44 -11.52 7.02 -3.81
N GLU A 45 -12.43 7.60 -4.59
CA GLU A 45 -12.63 9.06 -4.62
C GLU A 45 -13.12 9.66 -3.27
N LEU A 46 -13.56 8.82 -2.33
CA LEU A 46 -14.05 9.28 -1.03
C LEU A 46 -12.96 9.33 0.05
N ILE A 47 -11.75 8.86 -0.24
CA ILE A 47 -10.65 8.80 0.71
C ILE A 47 -9.55 9.77 0.30
N SER A 48 -8.79 10.26 1.27
CA SER A 48 -7.66 11.15 0.99
C SER A 48 -6.57 10.46 0.18
N ASP A 49 -5.72 11.23 -0.49
CA ASP A 49 -4.56 10.71 -1.23
C ASP A 49 -3.65 9.87 -0.33
N ARG A 50 -3.41 10.32 0.91
CA ARG A 50 -2.61 9.57 1.89
C ARG A 50 -3.26 8.25 2.28
N ALA A 51 -4.59 8.21 2.36
CA ALA A 51 -5.32 6.97 2.60
C ALA A 51 -5.27 6.04 1.38
N ALA A 52 -5.34 6.59 0.17
CA ALA A 52 -5.16 5.81 -1.06
C ALA A 52 -3.77 5.18 -1.11
N LEU A 53 -2.70 5.96 -0.92
CA LEU A 53 -1.32 5.45 -0.89
C LEU A 53 -1.13 4.37 0.18
N ALA A 54 -1.62 4.60 1.39
CA ALA A 54 -1.52 3.62 2.48
C ALA A 54 -2.29 2.33 2.17
N LEU A 55 -3.45 2.43 1.52
CA LEU A 55 -4.22 1.29 1.04
C LEU A 55 -3.51 0.56 -0.11
N ALA A 56 -2.79 1.27 -0.97
CA ALA A 56 -1.91 0.64 -1.96
C ALA A 56 -0.85 -0.20 -1.26
N MET A 57 -0.18 0.32 -0.23
CA MET A 57 0.81 -0.46 0.53
C MET A 57 0.19 -1.68 1.21
N ALA A 58 -1.00 -1.54 1.81
CA ALA A 58 -1.70 -2.64 2.44
C ALA A 58 -2.10 -3.72 1.44
N SER A 59 -2.60 -3.31 0.27
CA SER A 59 -2.93 -4.21 -0.85
C SER A 59 -1.68 -4.88 -1.43
N ALA A 60 -0.54 -4.16 -1.46
CA ALA A 60 0.74 -4.73 -1.84
C ALA A 60 1.23 -5.78 -0.84
N GLU A 61 0.92 -5.66 0.46
CA GLU A 61 1.18 -6.75 1.39
C GLU A 61 0.39 -8.01 1.04
N TRP A 62 -0.89 -7.89 0.64
CA TRP A 62 -1.64 -9.05 0.14
C TRP A 62 -0.96 -9.70 -1.06
N VAL A 63 -0.42 -8.90 -1.99
CA VAL A 63 0.32 -9.40 -3.16
C VAL A 63 1.65 -10.04 -2.76
N ALA A 64 2.46 -9.39 -1.93
CA ALA A 64 3.76 -9.93 -1.51
C ALA A 64 3.57 -11.23 -0.71
N GLN A 65 2.68 -11.23 0.27
CA GLN A 65 2.42 -12.39 1.13
C GLN A 65 1.81 -13.55 0.36
N ARG A 66 1.03 -13.28 -0.69
CA ARG A 66 0.56 -14.32 -1.62
C ARG A 66 1.73 -15.16 -2.17
N PHE A 67 2.89 -14.56 -2.38
CA PHE A 67 4.05 -15.21 -2.99
C PHE A 67 5.11 -15.70 -2.00
N GLU A 68 4.86 -15.54 -0.70
CA GLU A 68 5.71 -16.10 0.35
C GLU A 68 5.90 -17.61 0.15
N GLY A 69 7.15 -18.08 0.19
CA GLY A 69 7.50 -19.48 -0.01
C GLY A 69 7.49 -19.97 -1.47
N ILE A 70 7.11 -19.11 -2.43
CA ILE A 70 7.16 -19.41 -3.87
C ILE A 70 8.37 -18.73 -4.51
N ILE A 71 8.55 -17.43 -4.23
CA ILE A 71 9.65 -16.60 -4.74
C ILE A 71 10.16 -15.69 -3.62
N ASP A 72 11.32 -15.05 -3.82
CA ASP A 72 11.80 -14.03 -2.90
C ASP A 72 10.91 -12.79 -2.95
N ILE A 73 10.45 -12.35 -1.79
CA ILE A 73 9.57 -11.18 -1.61
C ILE A 73 10.27 -10.06 -0.84
N GLY A 74 11.55 -10.22 -0.47
CA GLY A 74 12.29 -9.30 0.39
C GLY A 74 12.32 -7.88 -0.15
N ASP A 75 12.60 -7.72 -1.45
CA ASP A 75 12.60 -6.40 -2.11
C ASP A 75 11.23 -5.72 -2.03
N ALA A 76 10.15 -6.47 -2.29
CA ALA A 76 8.79 -5.93 -2.20
C ALA A 76 8.44 -5.50 -0.77
N LEU A 77 8.81 -6.30 0.24
CA LEU A 77 8.56 -5.96 1.64
C LEU A 77 9.34 -4.70 2.08
N MET A 78 10.59 -4.53 1.63
CA MET A 78 11.36 -3.31 1.90
C MET A 78 10.73 -2.08 1.24
N ARG A 79 10.24 -2.21 0.00
CA ARG A 79 9.51 -1.12 -0.70
C ARG A 79 8.20 -0.78 -0.02
N ILE A 80 7.45 -1.77 0.46
CA ILE A 80 6.21 -1.56 1.21
C ILE A 80 6.49 -0.81 2.52
N GLU A 81 7.50 -1.21 3.29
CA GLU A 81 7.90 -0.52 4.52
C GLU A 81 8.31 0.94 4.25
N ALA A 82 9.10 1.18 3.20
CA ALA A 82 9.46 2.54 2.80
C ALA A 82 8.25 3.34 2.28
N GLY A 83 7.29 2.69 1.60
CA GLY A 83 6.03 3.31 1.19
C GLY A 83 5.17 3.73 2.38
N TYR A 84 5.10 2.92 3.45
CA TYR A 84 4.47 3.34 4.70
C TYR A 84 5.21 4.51 5.38
N ALA A 85 6.54 4.56 5.29
CA ALA A 85 7.28 5.74 5.73
C ALA A 85 6.90 6.99 4.90
N ALA A 86 6.74 6.84 3.58
CA ALA A 86 6.32 7.93 2.69
C ALA A 86 4.88 8.43 2.98
N VAL A 87 3.99 7.56 3.46
CA VAL A 87 2.65 7.97 3.93
C VAL A 87 2.76 8.98 5.09
N ILE A 88 3.75 8.82 5.97
CA ILE A 88 4.02 9.77 7.07
C ILE A 88 4.61 11.06 6.49
N ASP A 89 5.72 10.92 5.77
CA ASP A 89 6.43 12.01 5.13
C ASP A 89 7.20 11.46 3.91
N PRO A 90 6.93 11.95 2.69
CA PRO A 90 7.56 11.44 1.47
C PRO A 90 9.09 11.60 1.46
N ARG A 91 9.65 12.48 2.30
CA ARG A 91 11.11 12.66 2.42
C ARG A 91 11.80 11.50 3.15
N LEU A 92 11.06 10.60 3.79
CA LEU A 92 11.64 9.46 4.51
C LEU A 92 12.07 8.32 3.59
N ALA A 93 11.65 8.34 2.32
CA ALA A 93 11.84 7.23 1.41
C ALA A 93 12.27 7.67 0.00
N THR A 94 12.92 6.76 -0.70
CA THR A 94 13.16 6.81 -2.14
C THR A 94 12.78 5.45 -2.73
N LEU A 95 11.91 5.46 -3.73
CA LEU A 95 11.40 4.24 -4.37
C LEU A 95 11.74 4.30 -5.86
N PRO A 96 12.95 3.92 -6.27
CA PRO A 96 13.32 3.91 -7.69
C PRO A 96 12.54 2.83 -8.44
N THR A 97 12.22 3.09 -9.71
CA THR A 97 11.56 2.12 -10.58
C THR A 97 12.37 0.82 -10.62
N PRO A 98 11.73 -0.34 -10.43
CA PRO A 98 12.42 -1.63 -10.58
C PRO A 98 13.01 -1.78 -11.98
N ASP A 99 14.28 -2.14 -12.07
CA ASP A 99 15.06 -2.16 -13.33
C ASP A 99 15.13 -3.56 -13.97
N GLU A 100 14.65 -4.60 -13.27
CA GLU A 100 14.62 -5.95 -13.83
C GLU A 100 13.67 -6.05 -15.05
N PRO A 101 13.96 -6.89 -16.06
CA PRO A 101 13.02 -7.13 -17.17
C PRO A 101 11.73 -7.81 -16.69
N PHE A 102 10.63 -7.68 -17.44
CA PHE A 102 9.47 -8.53 -17.18
C PHE A 102 9.82 -9.97 -17.56
N PRO A 103 9.38 -10.99 -16.79
CA PRO A 103 9.64 -12.37 -17.14
C PRO A 103 9.00 -12.70 -18.50
N ASP A 104 9.75 -13.44 -19.33
CA ASP A 104 9.30 -13.87 -20.66
C ASP A 104 8.15 -14.89 -20.58
N GLU A 105 8.07 -15.64 -19.48
CA GLU A 105 7.01 -16.63 -19.23
C GLU A 105 5.92 -16.06 -18.31
N LEU A 106 4.74 -15.91 -18.88
CA LEU A 106 3.61 -15.21 -18.29
C LEU A 106 2.85 -16.01 -17.20
N GLN A 107 3.32 -17.19 -16.78
CA GLN A 107 2.74 -17.94 -15.64
C GLN A 107 3.62 -17.90 -14.38
N ASP A 108 4.44 -16.86 -14.24
CA ASP A 108 5.37 -16.72 -13.13
C ASP A 108 4.84 -15.76 -12.05
N ALA A 109 4.99 -16.15 -10.79
CA ALA A 109 4.79 -15.30 -9.62
C ALA A 109 5.61 -13.99 -9.70
N HIS A 110 6.70 -13.97 -10.47
CA HIS A 110 7.50 -12.78 -10.72
C HIS A 110 6.75 -11.65 -11.44
N GLY A 111 5.82 -11.95 -12.35
CA GLY A 111 5.08 -10.94 -13.11
C GLY A 111 4.24 -10.02 -12.23
N PRO A 112 3.29 -10.58 -11.44
CA PRO A 112 2.48 -9.79 -10.52
C PRO A 112 3.30 -9.09 -9.44
N LEU A 113 4.35 -9.73 -8.90
CA LEU A 113 5.18 -9.10 -7.87
C LEU A 113 5.98 -7.93 -8.44
N LYS A 114 6.47 -8.03 -9.67
CA LYS A 114 7.09 -6.90 -10.36
C LYS A 114 6.08 -5.77 -10.58
N LEU A 115 4.87 -6.08 -11.07
CA LEU A 115 3.84 -5.05 -11.26
C LEU A 115 3.51 -4.35 -9.94
N ALA A 116 3.41 -5.09 -8.83
CA ALA A 116 3.21 -4.49 -7.52
C ALA A 116 4.32 -3.48 -7.16
N ARG A 117 5.60 -3.83 -7.38
CA ARG A 117 6.73 -2.93 -7.12
C ARG A 117 6.74 -1.69 -8.02
N MET A 118 6.30 -1.84 -9.26
CA MET A 118 6.11 -0.71 -10.18
C MET A 118 4.99 0.21 -9.69
N ILE A 119 3.82 -0.33 -9.36
CA ILE A 119 2.69 0.44 -8.84
C ILE A 119 3.04 1.15 -7.52
N ILE A 120 3.78 0.50 -6.60
CA ILE A 120 4.30 1.16 -5.38
C ILE A 120 5.12 2.41 -5.73
N THR A 121 6.01 2.28 -6.73
CA THR A 121 6.87 3.37 -7.17
C THR A 121 6.05 4.49 -7.80
N THR A 122 5.14 4.16 -8.72
CA THR A 122 4.31 5.16 -9.40
C THR A 122 3.39 5.88 -8.43
N ALA A 123 2.73 5.16 -7.51
CA ALA A 123 1.89 5.75 -6.47
C ALA A 123 2.66 6.72 -5.57
N PHE A 124 3.92 6.39 -5.25
CA PHE A 124 4.80 7.28 -4.48
C PHE A 124 5.19 8.55 -5.24
N GLU A 125 5.53 8.44 -6.53
CA GLU A 125 5.86 9.61 -7.34
C GLU A 125 4.63 10.51 -7.54
N TYR A 126 3.46 9.92 -7.83
CA TYR A 126 2.19 10.64 -7.90
C TYR A 126 1.77 11.32 -6.60
N MET A 127 2.05 10.71 -5.44
CA MET A 127 1.87 11.37 -4.16
C MET A 127 2.72 12.64 -4.02
N LYS A 128 3.95 12.64 -4.55
CA LYS A 128 4.84 13.82 -4.51
C LYS A 128 4.39 14.91 -5.48
N ASP A 129 3.87 14.52 -6.63
CA ASP A 129 3.41 15.44 -7.67
C ASP A 129 1.98 15.96 -7.41
N GLY A 130 1.22 15.29 -6.54
CA GLY A 130 -0.12 15.69 -6.11
C GLY A 130 -1.26 15.23 -7.03
N GLU A 131 -1.02 14.29 -7.94
CA GLU A 131 -2.01 13.80 -8.91
C GLU A 131 -1.78 12.32 -9.24
N GLY A 132 -2.85 11.53 -9.39
CA GLY A 132 -2.80 10.15 -9.91
C GLY A 132 -2.63 9.03 -8.88
N VAL A 133 -2.39 9.33 -7.61
CA VAL A 133 -2.17 8.30 -6.57
C VAL A 133 -3.41 7.41 -6.34
N VAL A 134 -4.60 7.96 -6.52
CA VAL A 134 -5.87 7.23 -6.42
C VAL A 134 -5.94 6.11 -7.46
N ASP A 135 -5.56 6.39 -8.71
CA ASP A 135 -5.63 5.44 -9.81
C ASP A 135 -4.64 4.29 -9.59
N GLU A 136 -3.40 4.59 -9.20
CA GLU A 136 -2.41 3.57 -8.88
C GLU A 136 -2.81 2.73 -7.66
N SER A 137 -3.49 3.34 -6.69
CA SER A 137 -4.01 2.63 -5.53
C SER A 137 -5.15 1.68 -5.90
N LEU A 138 -6.01 2.08 -6.84
CA LEU A 138 -7.03 1.23 -7.45
C LEU A 138 -6.37 0.06 -8.20
N SER A 139 -5.35 0.32 -9.02
CA SER A 139 -4.58 -0.70 -9.74
C SER A 139 -3.98 -1.74 -8.79
N MET A 140 -3.37 -1.31 -7.68
CA MET A 140 -2.85 -2.23 -6.66
C MET A 140 -3.96 -3.09 -6.04
N ALA A 141 -5.13 -2.49 -5.76
CA ALA A 141 -6.25 -3.24 -5.19
C ALA A 141 -6.80 -4.30 -6.16
N LEU A 142 -6.83 -3.99 -7.46
CA LEU A 142 -7.20 -4.93 -8.52
C LEU A 142 -6.16 -6.04 -8.68
N LEU A 143 -4.87 -5.71 -8.60
CA LEU A 143 -3.78 -6.69 -8.62
C LEU A 143 -3.89 -7.68 -7.45
N ALA A 144 -4.04 -7.18 -6.23
CA ALA A 144 -4.22 -7.98 -5.04
C ALA A 144 -5.44 -8.90 -5.16
N ARG A 145 -6.57 -8.38 -5.64
CA ARG A 145 -7.78 -9.18 -5.92
C ARG A 145 -7.55 -10.27 -6.96
N HIS A 146 -6.77 -9.99 -7.99
CA HIS A 146 -6.49 -10.93 -9.08
C HIS A 146 -5.71 -12.15 -8.59
N VAL A 147 -4.62 -11.91 -7.86
CA VAL A 147 -3.67 -12.95 -7.40
C VAL A 147 -4.12 -13.67 -6.13
N CYS A 148 -5.00 -13.06 -5.34
CA CYS A 148 -5.47 -13.64 -4.08
C CYS A 148 -6.41 -14.85 -4.32
N PRO A 149 -6.08 -16.05 -3.80
CA PRO A 149 -6.91 -17.24 -3.97
C PRO A 149 -8.22 -17.13 -3.20
N GLN A 150 -8.25 -16.32 -2.12
CA GLN A 150 -9.40 -16.11 -1.26
C GLN A 150 -10.10 -14.77 -1.59
N ARG A 151 -10.49 -14.58 -2.85
CA ARG A 151 -11.07 -13.31 -3.36
C ARG A 151 -12.18 -12.74 -2.48
N LYS A 152 -13.08 -13.59 -1.94
CA LYS A 152 -14.16 -13.15 -1.05
C LYS A 152 -13.66 -12.55 0.27
N LYS A 153 -12.57 -13.08 0.84
CA LYS A 153 -11.96 -12.54 2.06
C LYS A 153 -11.32 -11.18 1.76
N TYR A 154 -10.61 -11.08 0.62
CA TYR A 154 -10.02 -9.83 0.16
C TYR A 154 -11.09 -8.76 -0.12
N ASP A 155 -12.14 -9.09 -0.87
CA ASP A 155 -13.24 -8.17 -1.19
C ASP A 155 -13.96 -7.67 0.08
N ALA A 156 -14.16 -8.55 1.06
CA ALA A 156 -14.75 -8.18 2.35
C ALA A 156 -13.84 -7.25 3.16
N TRP A 157 -12.54 -7.54 3.21
CA TRP A 157 -11.54 -6.68 3.83
C TRP A 157 -11.48 -5.30 3.17
N LEU A 158 -11.32 -5.25 1.84
CA LEU A 158 -11.24 -4.01 1.07
C LEU A 158 -12.50 -3.16 1.25
N SER A 159 -13.69 -3.78 1.26
CA SER A 159 -14.94 -3.05 1.52
C SER A 159 -14.98 -2.44 2.93
N ALA A 160 -14.49 -3.16 3.95
CA ALA A 160 -14.45 -2.66 5.31
C ALA A 160 -13.43 -1.51 5.47
N VAL A 161 -12.23 -1.68 4.90
CA VAL A 161 -11.18 -0.67 4.91
C VAL A 161 -11.63 0.60 4.21
N LEU A 162 -12.18 0.53 3.00
CA LEU A 162 -12.64 1.71 2.27
C LEU A 162 -13.72 2.50 3.03
N LYS A 163 -14.66 1.78 3.68
CA LYS A 163 -15.68 2.43 4.54
C LYS A 163 -15.06 3.10 5.76
N GLY A 164 -14.08 2.46 6.39
CA GLY A 164 -13.34 3.03 7.51
C GLY A 164 -12.55 4.26 7.07
N ALA A 165 -11.84 4.16 5.95
CA ALA A 165 -10.98 5.21 5.42
C ALA A 165 -11.82 6.43 5.03
N ALA A 166 -12.96 6.24 4.35
CA ALA A 166 -13.86 7.34 4.03
C ALA A 166 -14.45 8.04 5.27
N LYS A 167 -14.45 7.36 6.42
CA LYS A 167 -14.90 7.94 7.70
C LYS A 167 -13.77 8.68 8.44
N HIS A 168 -12.57 8.10 8.48
CA HIS A 168 -11.47 8.57 9.32
C HIS A 168 -10.41 9.39 8.56
N TYR A 169 -10.33 9.21 7.25
CA TYR A 169 -9.40 9.84 6.32
C TYR A 169 -10.14 10.25 5.03
N PRO A 170 -11.23 11.03 5.14
CA PRO A 170 -12.02 11.41 3.97
C PRO A 170 -11.21 12.29 3.02
N TYR A 171 -11.55 12.22 1.74
CA TYR A 171 -11.16 13.26 0.80
C TYR A 171 -11.75 14.60 1.22
N VAL A 172 -10.93 15.65 1.18
CA VAL A 172 -11.35 17.03 1.39
C VAL A 172 -10.87 17.83 0.19
N GLU A 173 -11.80 18.48 -0.49
CA GLU A 173 -11.51 19.32 -1.64
C GLU A 173 -10.50 20.42 -1.26
N ASP A 174 -9.52 20.67 -2.14
CA ASP A 174 -8.41 21.61 -1.95
C ASP A 174 -7.47 21.32 -0.75
N GLU A 175 -7.55 20.14 -0.11
CA GLU A 175 -6.60 19.73 0.92
C GLU A 175 -5.40 18.99 0.31
N PRO A 176 -4.22 19.63 0.20
CA PRO A 176 -3.07 19.00 -0.42
C PRO A 176 -2.50 17.88 0.48
N PRO A 177 -1.78 16.90 -0.11
CA PRO A 177 -1.33 15.71 0.61
C PRO A 177 -0.57 15.97 1.92
N GLU A 178 0.25 17.02 1.99
CA GLU A 178 1.00 17.38 3.21
C GLU A 178 0.13 17.80 4.39
N GLN A 179 -1.12 18.21 4.14
CA GLN A 179 -2.09 18.59 5.18
C GLN A 179 -3.01 17.43 5.60
N GLN A 180 -3.02 16.34 4.82
CA GLN A 180 -3.83 15.15 5.09
C GLN A 180 -3.25 14.36 6.27
N SER A 181 -4.10 13.72 7.08
CA SER A 181 -3.60 12.87 8.18
C SER A 181 -2.99 11.58 7.61
N PRO A 182 -1.77 11.19 8.02
CA PRO A 182 -1.17 9.93 7.58
C PRO A 182 -1.93 8.74 8.17
N VAL A 183 -2.05 7.67 7.40
CA VAL A 183 -2.76 6.46 7.80
C VAL A 183 -1.74 5.43 8.32
N PRO A 184 -1.84 5.00 9.59
CA PRO A 184 -0.99 3.94 10.14
C PRO A 184 -1.33 2.59 9.51
N ARG A 185 -0.33 1.72 9.41
CA ARG A 185 -0.47 0.39 8.84
C ARG A 185 -1.51 -0.47 9.57
N GLU A 186 -1.58 -0.33 10.89
CA GLU A 186 -2.46 -1.07 11.79
C GLU A 186 -3.94 -0.77 11.53
N PHE A 187 -4.25 0.34 10.85
CA PHE A 187 -5.60 0.65 10.38
C PHE A 187 -6.19 -0.49 9.53
N PHE A 188 -5.33 -1.14 8.75
CA PHE A 188 -5.71 -2.18 7.80
C PHE A 188 -5.95 -3.56 8.46
N ASP A 189 -5.69 -3.70 9.76
CA ASP A 189 -6.06 -4.88 10.54
C ASP A 189 -7.53 -4.88 11.02
N LEU A 190 -8.30 -3.83 10.69
CA LEU A 190 -9.73 -3.70 11.05
C LEU A 190 -9.99 -3.78 12.56
N THR A 191 -9.06 -3.28 13.38
CA THR A 191 -9.22 -3.26 14.83
C THR A 191 -10.41 -2.38 15.24
N PRO A 192 -11.33 -2.85 16.11
CA PRO A 192 -12.63 -2.22 16.35
C PRO A 192 -12.59 -0.87 17.07
N ASP A 193 -11.45 -0.47 17.66
CA ASP A 193 -11.31 0.73 18.51
C ASP A 193 -10.44 1.82 17.87
N TRP A 194 -10.57 2.03 16.55
CA TRP A 194 -9.78 3.03 15.84
C TRP A 194 -10.08 4.45 16.34
N THR A 195 -9.06 5.14 16.84
CA THR A 195 -9.13 6.53 17.32
C THR A 195 -7.94 7.34 16.84
N PRO A 196 -8.04 8.69 16.74
CA PRO A 196 -6.90 9.55 16.41
C PRO A 196 -5.69 9.37 17.36
N ALA A 197 -5.95 9.10 18.64
CA ALA A 197 -4.91 8.86 19.65
C ALA A 197 -4.20 7.51 19.41
N HIS A 198 -4.95 6.47 19.06
CA HIS A 198 -4.38 5.18 18.66
C HIS A 198 -3.53 5.34 17.40
N ALA A 199 -4.05 6.00 16.37
CA ALA A 199 -3.31 6.25 15.14
C ALA A 199 -1.99 7.01 15.38
N THR A 200 -1.99 8.04 16.22
CA THR A 200 -0.76 8.76 16.58
C THR A 200 0.27 7.87 17.28
N THR A 201 -0.21 6.95 18.13
CA THR A 201 0.65 6.00 18.85
C THR A 201 1.32 5.03 17.88
N GLU A 202 0.54 4.44 16.97
CA GLU A 202 1.06 3.48 15.97
C GLU A 202 2.04 4.14 15.00
N LEU A 203 1.74 5.35 14.50
CA LEU A 203 2.65 6.08 13.61
C LEU A 203 4.00 6.38 14.27
N ARG A 204 3.99 6.73 15.56
CA ARG A 204 5.23 6.95 16.33
C ARG A 204 5.98 5.65 16.55
N ALA A 205 5.28 4.57 16.87
CA ALA A 205 5.89 3.25 17.04
C ALA A 205 6.54 2.77 15.73
N PHE A 206 5.83 2.90 14.62
CA PHE A 206 6.34 2.60 13.28
C PHE A 206 7.57 3.44 12.93
N LEU A 207 7.50 4.77 13.09
CA LEU A 207 8.63 5.67 12.82
C LEU A 207 9.86 5.32 13.68
N ALA A 208 9.66 5.01 14.96
CA ALA A 208 10.73 4.60 15.87
C ALA A 208 11.35 3.23 15.49
N SER A 209 10.60 2.38 14.79
CA SER A 209 11.06 1.06 14.34
C SER A 209 11.86 1.08 13.03
N LEU A 210 11.79 2.17 12.26
CA LEU A 210 12.47 2.27 10.96
C LEU A 210 13.98 2.14 11.12
N ASP A 211 14.59 1.27 10.29
CA ASP A 211 16.03 1.00 10.30
C ASP A 211 16.62 1.16 8.89
N PRO A 212 17.18 2.34 8.57
CA PRO A 212 17.79 2.60 7.26
C PRO A 212 19.00 1.71 6.93
N ALA A 213 19.63 1.07 7.92
CA ALA A 213 20.71 0.12 7.66
C ALA A 213 20.21 -1.21 7.09
N ARG A 214 18.92 -1.52 7.27
CA ARG A 214 18.28 -2.76 6.83
C ARG A 214 17.35 -2.57 5.63
N ASN A 215 16.95 -1.33 5.33
CA ASN A 215 16.08 -1.01 4.21
C ASN A 215 16.71 0.12 3.37
N PRO A 216 17.25 -0.19 2.16
CA PRO A 216 17.94 0.79 1.33
C PRO A 216 17.03 1.85 0.73
N TYR A 217 15.72 1.65 0.79
CA TYR A 217 14.72 2.61 0.30
C TYR A 217 14.38 3.69 1.33
N LEU A 218 14.90 3.58 2.56
CA LEU A 218 14.77 4.62 3.59
C LEU A 218 15.91 5.64 3.48
N ILE A 219 15.58 6.92 3.55
CA ILE A 219 16.57 8.01 3.54
C ILE A 219 17.09 8.22 4.96
N ALA A 220 18.29 7.70 5.24
CA ALA A 220 18.83 7.58 6.59
C ALA A 220 18.82 8.89 7.41
N ASP A 221 19.28 10.00 6.82
CA ASP A 221 19.35 11.28 7.52
C ASP A 221 17.95 11.83 7.86
N GLU A 222 16.97 11.61 6.99
CA GLU A 222 15.59 12.06 7.19
C GLU A 222 14.90 11.19 8.25
N VAL A 223 15.10 9.87 8.22
CA VAL A 223 14.59 8.95 9.26
C VAL A 223 15.16 9.29 10.63
N LEU A 224 16.48 9.46 10.74
CA LEU A 224 17.13 9.79 12.01
C LEU A 224 16.70 11.17 12.55
N ARG A 225 16.44 12.13 11.66
CA ARG A 225 15.88 13.43 12.03
C ARG A 225 14.47 13.26 12.58
N ALA A 226 13.61 12.54 11.87
CA ALA A 226 12.21 12.35 12.24
C ALA A 226 12.04 11.58 13.56
N GLN A 227 12.87 10.57 13.81
CA GLN A 227 12.84 9.82 15.08
C GLN A 227 13.21 10.67 16.31
N ARG A 228 13.97 11.76 16.13
CA ARG A 228 14.39 12.66 17.22
C ARG A 228 13.40 13.78 17.49
N ASP A 229 12.55 14.09 16.52
CA ASP A 229 11.59 15.18 16.61
C ASP A 229 10.18 14.66 16.91
N PRO A 230 9.63 14.94 18.11
CA PRO A 230 8.28 14.48 18.47
C PRO A 230 7.16 15.07 17.60
N ALA A 231 7.45 16.12 16.82
CA ALA A 231 6.51 16.74 15.87
C ALA A 231 6.52 16.11 14.47
N SER A 232 7.45 15.20 14.19
CA SER A 232 7.57 14.57 12.86
C SER A 232 6.42 13.62 12.50
N VAL A 233 5.59 13.23 13.48
CA VAL A 233 4.27 12.63 13.23
C VAL A 233 3.22 13.73 13.42
N PRO A 234 2.55 14.19 12.35
CA PRO A 234 1.51 15.20 12.48
C PRO A 234 0.35 14.66 13.33
N PRO A 235 -0.26 15.51 14.18
CA PRO A 235 -1.39 15.09 14.99
C PRO A 235 -2.55 14.68 14.08
N GLN A 236 -3.19 13.57 14.44
CA GLN A 236 -4.34 13.04 13.72
C GLN A 236 -5.56 13.95 13.95
N LYS A 237 -6.24 14.33 12.86
CA LYS A 237 -7.49 15.10 12.94
C LYS A 237 -8.61 14.23 13.54
N PRO A 238 -9.52 14.82 14.35
CA PRO A 238 -10.65 14.11 14.93
C PRO A 238 -11.69 13.65 13.90
#